data_AF-A0A7Y5SV62-F1
#
_entry.id   AF-A0A7Y5SV62-F1
#
_cell.length_a   1.000
_cell.length_b   1.000
_cell.length_c   1.000
_cell.angle_alpha   90.00
_cell.angle_beta   90.00
_cell.angle_gamma   90.00
#
_symmetry.space_group_name_H-M   'P 1'
#
loop_
_entity.id
_entity.type
_entity.pdbx_description
1 polymer ?
#
loop_
_entity_poly.entity_id
_entity_poly.type
_entity_poly.pdbx_seq_one_letter_code
_entity_poly.pdbx_strand_id
1 'polypeptide(L)' 'MPLYEYICEQDGEVIELLRSASAADDPVPDPKGLGRAFKRRHSTFATGGGPAGQGSKGVSLGGCCPCGKPGGGCGSR' A
#
# COMPACT_ATOMS: atom_id res chain seq x y z
N MET A 1 -10.02 -15.61 -7.80
CA MET A 1 -9.25 -15.05 -6.67
C MET A 1 -7.87 -14.69 -7.20
N PRO A 2 -7.33 -13.50 -6.90
CA PRO A 2 -5.97 -13.13 -7.31
C PRO A 2 -4.88 -13.98 -6.62
N LEU A 3 -3.76 -14.15 -7.32
CA LEU A 3 -2.54 -14.75 -6.79
C LEU A 3 -1.67 -13.64 -6.19
N TYR A 4 -1.16 -13.85 -4.98
CA TYR A 4 -0.26 -12.93 -4.30
C TYR A 4 1.04 -13.62 -3.92
N GLU A 5 2.13 -12.88 -3.97
CA GLU A 5 3.43 -13.29 -3.45
C GLU A 5 3.63 -12.80 -2.02
N TYR A 6 4.25 -13.62 -1.20
CA TYR A 6 4.66 -13.26 0.15
C TYR A 6 6.11 -13.67 0.38
N ILE A 7 6.88 -12.78 1.01
CA ILE A 7 8.28 -13.02 1.34
C ILE A 7 8.45 -13.15 2.85
N CYS A 8 9.22 -14.14 3.26
CA CYS A 8 9.66 -14.34 4.63
C CYS A 8 10.71 -13.29 5.00
N GLU A 9 10.52 -12.60 6.13
CA GLU A 9 11.46 -11.56 6.56
C GLU A 9 12.78 -12.13 7.10
N GLN A 10 12.77 -13.38 7.56
CA GLN A 10 13.91 -14.00 8.22
C GLN A 10 14.89 -14.66 7.24
N ASP A 11 14.39 -15.32 6.20
CA ASP A 11 15.20 -16.11 5.26
C ASP A 11 14.99 -15.75 3.78
N GLY A 12 14.04 -14.88 3.48
CA GLY A 12 13.74 -14.46 2.10
C GLY A 12 12.97 -15.49 1.27
N GLU A 13 12.48 -16.58 1.86
CA GLU A 13 11.63 -17.55 1.17
C GLU A 13 10.37 -16.88 0.61
N VAL A 14 10.05 -17.14 -0.66
CA VAL A 14 8.86 -16.60 -1.32
C VAL A 14 7.83 -17.71 -1.48
N ILE A 15 6.60 -17.42 -1.09
CA ILE A 15 5.44 -18.29 -1.27
C ILE A 15 4.36 -17.57 -2.07
N GLU A 16 3.61 -18.34 -2.85
CA GLU A 16 2.49 -17.86 -3.65
C GLU A 16 1.17 -18.37 -3.05
N LEU A 17 0.21 -17.47 -2.83
CA LEU A 17 -1.08 -17.82 -2.25
C LEU A 17 -2.24 -17.16 -3.01
N LEU A 18 -3.27 -17.96 -3.30
CA LEU A 18 -4.54 -17.44 -3.81
C LEU A 18 -5.36 -16.89 -2.64
N ARG A 19 -5.65 -15.59 -2.63
CA ARG A 19 -6.48 -14.95 -1.61
C ARG A 19 -7.46 -13.96 -2.21
N SER A 20 -8.53 -13.65 -1.48
CA SER A 20 -9.34 -12.47 -1.80
C SER A 20 -8.55 -11.20 -1.53
N ALA A 21 -8.93 -10.10 -2.18
CA ALA A 21 -8.28 -8.81 -1.96
C ALA A 21 -8.40 -8.33 -0.51
N SER A 22 -9.49 -8.69 0.18
CA SER A 22 -9.71 -8.34 1.59
C SER A 22 -8.76 -9.05 2.55
N ALA A 23 -8.28 -10.24 2.19
CA ALA A 23 -7.38 -11.06 3.01
C ALA A 23 -5.91 -10.96 2.57
N ALA A 24 -5.60 -10.05 1.64
CA ALA A 24 -4.28 -9.96 1.04
C ALA A 24 -3.19 -9.61 2.08
N ASP A 25 -3.53 -8.82 3.09
CA ASP A 25 -2.61 -8.36 4.13
C ASP A 25 -2.77 -9.16 5.45
N ASP A 26 -3.63 -10.18 5.47
CA ASP A 26 -3.80 -11.05 6.63
C ASP A 26 -2.53 -11.88 6.89
N PRO A 27 -2.22 -12.20 8.17
CA PRO A 27 -1.09 -13.05 8.52
C PRO A 27 -1.09 -14.35 7.73
N VAL A 28 0.10 -14.77 7.28
CA VAL A 28 0.25 -16.03 6.53
C VAL A 28 0.83 -17.09 7.45
N PRO A 29 0.18 -18.27 7.57
CA PRO A 29 0.77 -19.39 8.29
C PRO A 29 2.02 -19.89 7.55
N ASP A 30 3.07 -20.18 8.32
CA ASP A 30 4.30 -20.76 7.77
C ASP A 30 4.07 -22.22 7.38
N PRO A 31 4.24 -22.61 6.10
CA PRO A 31 4.06 -24.00 5.66
C PRO A 31 5.04 -24.98 6.33
N LYS A 32 6.19 -24.49 6.84
CA LYS A 32 7.17 -25.32 7.54
C LYS A 32 7.00 -25.32 9.07
N GLY A 33 6.06 -24.53 9.59
CA GLY A 33 5.78 -24.46 11.04
C GLY A 33 6.95 -23.93 11.88
N LEU A 34 7.87 -23.15 11.29
CA LEU A 34 9.07 -22.65 11.96
C LEU A 34 8.85 -21.28 12.63
N GLY A 35 7.60 -20.80 12.69
CA GLY A 35 7.25 -19.51 13.29
C GLY A 35 7.72 -18.31 12.47
N ARG A 36 7.89 -18.47 11.14
CA ARG A 36 8.34 -17.41 10.24
C ARG A 36 7.23 -16.42 9.92
N ALA A 37 7.62 -15.18 9.62
CA ALA A 37 6.70 -14.10 9.31
C ALA A 37 6.78 -13.74 7.83
N PHE A 38 5.63 -13.79 7.16
CA PHE A 38 5.51 -13.52 5.74
C PHE A 38 4.78 -12.20 5.50
N LYS A 39 5.35 -11.32 4.68
CA LYS A 39 4.73 -10.06 4.26
C LYS A 39 4.41 -10.09 2.77
N ARG A 40 3.31 -9.45 2.39
CA ARG A 40 2.89 -9.37 1.00
C ARG A 40 3.93 -8.58 0.19
N ARG A 41 4.40 -9.19 -0.90
CA ARG A 41 5.32 -8.59 -1.85
C ARG A 41 4.52 -8.06 -3.04
N HIS A 42 4.72 -6.77 -3.34
CA HIS A 42 4.18 -6.16 -4.55
C HIS A 42 5.27 -6.09 -5.62
N SER A 43 5.03 -6.72 -6.77
CA SER A 43 5.89 -6.52 -7.94
C SER A 43 5.62 -5.14 -8.53
N THR A 44 6.42 -4.15 -8.13
CA THR A 44 6.35 -2.81 -8.72
C THR A 44 7.23 -2.78 -9.96
N PHE A 45 6.62 -2.90 -11.13
CA PHE A 45 7.26 -2.50 -12.37
C PHE A 45 7.33 -0.97 -12.38
N ALA A 46 8.48 -0.42 -11.98
CA ALA A 46 8.70 1.02 -12.04
C ALA A 46 8.77 1.46 -13.51
N THR A 47 7.71 2.07 -14.04
CA THR A 47 7.82 2.94 -15.21
C THR A 47 8.52 4.21 -14.74
N GLY A 48 9.82 4.33 -15.05
CA GLY A 48 10.69 5.36 -14.49
C GLY A 48 10.13 6.78 -14.59
N GLY A 49 9.84 7.37 -13.43
CA GLY A 49 9.48 8.78 -13.28
C GLY A 49 10.02 9.33 -11.96
N GLY A 50 11.30 9.74 -11.95
CA GLY A 50 11.96 10.67 -11.01
C GLY A 50 11.99 10.34 -9.49
N PRO A 51 13.03 10.72 -8.74
CA PRO A 51 13.10 10.46 -7.31
C PRO A 51 12.30 11.51 -6.53
N ALA A 52 11.23 11.10 -5.85
CA ALA A 52 10.61 11.91 -4.80
C ALA A 52 10.72 11.15 -3.47
N GLY A 53 11.61 11.64 -2.62
CA GLY A 53 12.02 11.03 -1.37
C GLY A 53 10.90 10.91 -0.34
N GLN A 54 10.99 9.81 0.39
CA GLN A 54 10.70 9.61 1.81
C GLN A 54 10.51 10.91 2.64
N GLY A 55 9.38 11.00 3.36
CA GLY A 55 9.25 11.99 4.43
C GLY A 55 7.82 12.29 4.85
N SER A 56 7.32 11.56 5.83
CA SER A 56 6.13 11.89 6.61
C SER A 56 6.26 13.30 7.19
N LYS A 57 5.37 14.23 6.84
CA LYS A 57 4.87 15.30 7.73
C LYS A 57 3.45 15.69 7.34
N GLY A 58 2.52 15.43 8.25
CA GLY A 58 1.20 16.04 8.21
C GLY A 58 1.35 17.55 8.26
N VAL A 59 0.73 18.24 7.30
CA VAL A 59 0.50 19.67 7.37
C VAL A 59 -1.01 19.84 7.28
N SER A 60 -1.64 19.91 8.44
CA SER A 60 -2.98 20.45 8.60
C SER A 60 -2.90 21.94 8.32
N LEU A 61 -3.45 22.41 7.20
CA LEU A 61 -3.77 23.82 6.96
C LEU A 61 -4.87 23.92 5.90
N GLY A 62 -6.06 24.34 6.34
CA GLY A 62 -6.96 25.20 5.57
C GLY A 62 -7.66 24.58 4.35
N GLY A 63 -8.95 24.31 4.50
CA GLY A 63 -9.83 23.91 3.40
C GLY A 63 -9.80 24.92 2.24
N CYS A 64 -9.36 24.44 1.08
CA CYS A 64 -9.64 25.01 -0.23
C CYS A 64 -9.88 23.84 -1.18
N CYS A 65 -11.04 23.81 -1.84
CA CYS A 65 -11.39 22.77 -2.80
C CYS A 65 -10.35 22.68 -3.95
N PRO A 66 -10.09 21.49 -4.52
CA PRO A 66 -9.08 21.29 -5.57
C PRO A 66 -9.34 22.02 -6.90
N CYS A 67 -10.45 22.74 -7.03
CA CYS A 67 -10.74 23.62 -8.16
C CYS A 67 -10.05 25.01 -8.07
N GLY A 68 -9.22 25.26 -7.04
CA GLY A 68 -8.39 26.46 -6.95
C GLY A 68 -9.14 27.77 -6.69
N LYS A 69 -10.38 27.70 -6.18
CA LYS A 69 -11.23 28.87 -5.95
C LYS A 69 -11.19 29.27 -4.47
N PRO A 70 -10.79 30.50 -4.11
CA PRO A 70 -10.84 30.95 -2.72
C PRO A 70 -12.29 30.95 -2.24
N GLY A 71 -12.53 30.41 -1.04
CA GLY A 71 -13.87 30.11 -0.52
C GLY A 71 -14.83 31.31 -0.56
N GLY A 72 -16.01 31.11 -1.17
CA GLY A 72 -17.06 32.13 -1.25
C GLY A 72 -17.98 32.06 -2.48
N GLY A 73 -18.11 30.91 -3.16
CA GLY A 73 -18.78 30.89 -4.47
C GLY A 73 -19.49 29.59 -4.87
N CYS A 74 -19.95 28.77 -3.93
CA CYS A 74 -20.91 27.70 -4.23
C CYS A 74 -22.22 28.00 -3.50
N GLY A 75 -23.18 28.58 -4.22
CA GLY A 75 -24.54 28.81 -3.73
C GLY A 75 -24.88 30.27 -3.45
N SER A 76 -24.75 31.15 -4.46
CA SER A 76 -25.67 32.29 -4.55
C SER A 76 -26.86 31.83 -5.38
N ARG A 77 -28.07 32.10 -4.85
CA ARG A 77 -29.37 31.74 -5.42
C ARG A 77 -29.50 32.07 -6.90
#